data_AF-A0A812UUA2-F1
#
_entry.id   AF-A0A812UUA2-F1
#
_cell.length_a   1.000
_cell.length_b   1.000
_cell.length_c   1.000
_cell.angle_alpha   90.00
_cell.angle_beta   90.00
_cell.angle_gamma   90.00
#
_symmetry.space_group_name_H-M   'P 1'
#
loop_
_entity.id
_entity.type
_entity.pdbx_description
1 polymer ?
#
loop_
_entity_poly.entity_id
_entity_poly.type
_entity_poly.pdbx_seq_one_letter_code
_entity_poly.pdbx_strand_id
1 'polypeptide(L)'
;YYFTLPSYYVLVMRSFVTLEGIAFAADPDFNMYTTSSPFALRRLLLPRTKTGKELLEQTLIERKETGPRLRLLSLLQGRLMYGKRSSKQNASGTARLLGIQPSARVRGV
;
A
#
# COMPACT_ATOMS: atom_id res chain seq x y z
N TYR A 1 19.96 21.87 9.92
CA TYR A 1 19.12 20.91 9.16
C TYR A 1 19.08 19.62 9.97
N TYR A 2 17.92 19.25 10.52
CA TYR A 2 17.77 18.02 11.31
C TYR A 2 17.22 16.93 10.41
N PHE A 3 17.92 15.80 10.33
CA PHE A 3 17.50 14.65 9.56
C PHE A 3 16.39 13.90 10.32
N THR A 4 15.16 13.95 9.84
CA THR A 4 13.98 13.38 10.53
C THR A 4 13.78 11.89 10.21
N LEU A 5 14.83 11.09 10.35
CA LEU A 5 14.67 9.63 10.31
C LEU A 5 14.54 9.06 11.73
N PRO A 6 13.57 8.17 12.00
CA PRO A 6 13.48 7.49 13.27
C PRO A 6 14.78 6.72 13.58
N SER A 7 15.22 6.75 14.84
CA SER A 7 16.54 6.25 15.29
C SER A 7 16.88 4.83 14.80
N TYR A 8 15.91 3.92 14.80
CA TYR A 8 16.09 2.56 14.29
C TYR A 8 16.57 2.51 12.83
N TYR A 9 16.09 3.40 11.96
CA TYR A 9 16.52 3.42 10.57
C TYR A 9 17.99 3.78 10.44
N VAL A 10 18.50 4.69 11.27
CA VAL A 10 19.92 5.07 11.25
C VAL A 10 20.81 3.88 11.61
N LEU A 11 20.40 3.08 12.60
CA LEU A 11 21.12 1.86 13.00
C LEU A 11 21.16 0.83 11.87
N VAL A 12 20.01 0.60 11.22
CA VAL A 12 19.91 -0.32 10.08
C VAL A 12 20.78 0.17 8.92
N MET A 13 20.71 1.44 8.55
CA MET A 13 21.50 2.00 7.45
C MET A 13 23.00 1.95 7.74
N ARG A 14 23.43 2.25 8.98
CA ARG A 14 24.82 2.12 9.40
C ARG A 14 25.35 0.70 9.22
N SER A 15 24.53 -0.30 9.56
CA SER A 15 24.91 -1.71 9.37
C SER A 15 25.09 -2.06 7.89
N PHE A 16 24.18 -1.59 7.02
CA PHE A 16 24.28 -1.81 5.57
C PHE A 16 25.49 -1.15 4.94
N VAL A 17 25.77 0.12 5.25
CA VAL A 17 26.95 0.83 4.71
C VAL A 17 28.25 0.17 5.16
N THR A 18 28.30 -0.33 6.40
CA THR A 18 29.47 -1.09 6.87
C THR A 18 29.66 -2.39 6.09
N LEU A 19 28.57 -3.13 5.86
CA LEU A 19 28.60 -4.38 5.08
C LEU A 19 28.98 -4.14 3.61
N GLU A 20 28.45 -3.07 3.00
CA GLU A 20 28.80 -2.64 1.65
C GLU A 20 30.29 -2.30 1.56
N GLY A 21 30.83 -1.55 2.53
CA GLY A 21 32.25 -1.21 2.57
C GLY A 21 33.16 -2.44 2.69
N ILE A 22 32.76 -3.45 3.48
CA ILE A 22 33.49 -4.72 3.58
C ILE A 22 33.42 -5.51 2.27
N ALA A 23 32.25 -5.56 1.63
CA ALA A 23 32.07 -6.27 0.38
C ALA A 23 32.90 -5.63 -0.76
N PHE A 24 32.92 -4.30 -0.83
CA PHE A 24 33.76 -3.55 -1.77
C PHE A 24 35.26 -3.74 -1.52
N ALA A 25 35.67 -3.86 -0.26
CA ALA A 25 37.06 -4.16 0.09
C ALA A 25 37.49 -5.59 -0.29
N ALA A 26 36.55 -6.53 -0.34
CA ALA A 26 36.82 -7.92 -0.74
C ALA A 26 36.82 -8.11 -2.27
N ASP A 27 35.89 -7.46 -2.98
CA ASP A 27 35.78 -7.50 -4.43
C ASP A 27 35.39 -6.11 -4.98
N PRO A 28 36.27 -5.45 -5.77
CA PRO A 28 36.01 -4.13 -6.34
C PRO A 28 34.86 -4.06 -7.35
N ASP A 29 34.48 -5.19 -7.97
CA ASP A 29 33.36 -5.23 -8.94
C ASP A 29 32.03 -5.66 -8.28
N PHE A 30 32.02 -5.76 -6.95
CA PHE A 30 30.84 -6.20 -6.21
C PHE A 30 29.69 -5.21 -6.31
N ASN A 31 28.60 -5.63 -6.95
CA ASN A 31 27.35 -4.87 -7.02
C ASN A 31 26.31 -5.46 -6.06
N MET A 32 25.99 -4.72 -5.00
CA MET A 32 24.98 -5.13 -4.00
C MET A 32 23.59 -5.28 -4.63
N TYR A 33 23.24 -4.50 -5.65
CA TYR A 33 21.91 -4.50 -6.27
C TYR A 33 21.67 -5.76 -7.10
N THR A 34 22.67 -6.25 -7.84
CA THR A 34 22.54 -7.47 -8.64
C THR A 34 22.44 -8.69 -7.73
N THR A 35 23.27 -8.75 -6.69
CA THR A 35 23.28 -9.84 -5.71
C THR A 35 22.00 -9.91 -4.88
N SER A 36 21.44 -8.77 -4.50
CA SER A 36 20.20 -8.71 -3.70
C SER A 36 18.92 -8.83 -4.53
N SER A 37 19.00 -8.66 -5.85
CA SER A 37 17.88 -8.73 -6.79
C SER A 37 16.94 -9.93 -6.57
N PRO A 38 17.39 -11.21 -6.52
CA PRO A 38 16.48 -12.33 -6.34
C PRO A 38 15.73 -12.29 -5.00
N PHE A 39 16.35 -11.79 -3.94
CA PHE A 39 15.71 -11.66 -2.65
C PHE A 39 14.70 -10.51 -2.61
N ALA A 40 15.07 -9.36 -3.20
CA ALA A 40 14.20 -8.20 -3.33
C ALA A 40 12.96 -8.51 -4.18
N LEU A 41 13.15 -9.18 -5.32
CA LEU A 41 12.07 -9.62 -6.20
C LEU A 41 11.14 -10.60 -5.50
N ARG A 42 11.68 -11.61 -4.79
CA ARG A 42 10.87 -12.51 -3.97
C ARG A 42 10.07 -11.71 -2.94
N ARG A 43 10.70 -10.79 -2.21
CA ARG A 43 10.00 -10.01 -1.18
C ARG A 43 8.91 -9.09 -1.75
N LEU A 44 9.09 -8.60 -2.96
CA LEU A 44 8.13 -7.77 -3.69
C LEU A 44 6.97 -8.60 -4.26
N LEU A 45 7.26 -9.81 -4.74
CA LEU A 45 6.28 -10.75 -5.28
C LEU A 45 5.56 -11.56 -4.19
N LEU A 46 6.08 -11.62 -2.96
CA LEU A 46 5.41 -12.26 -1.83
C LEU A 46 4.38 -11.30 -1.22
N PRO A 47 3.07 -11.50 -1.48
CA PRO A 47 2.06 -10.59 -1.00
C PRO A 47 1.88 -10.82 0.49
N ARG A 48 2.04 -9.75 1.28
CA ARG A 48 1.93 -9.81 2.75
C ARG A 48 0.48 -9.82 3.23
N THR A 49 -0.48 -9.49 2.37
CA THR A 49 -1.92 -9.38 2.69
C THR A 49 -2.73 -10.38 1.85
N LYS A 50 -3.88 -10.82 2.38
CA LYS A 50 -4.79 -11.73 1.64
C LYS A 50 -5.21 -11.12 0.29
N THR A 51 -5.56 -9.83 0.29
CA THR A 51 -5.88 -9.05 -0.91
C THR A 51 -4.71 -9.00 -1.91
N GLY A 52 -3.47 -8.88 -1.43
CA GLY A 52 -2.30 -8.90 -2.31
C GLY A 52 -2.09 -10.25 -2.98
N LYS A 53 -2.44 -11.36 -2.31
CA LYS A 53 -2.37 -12.72 -2.87
C LYS A 53 -3.42 -12.93 -3.94
N GLU A 54 -4.66 -12.56 -3.67
CA GLU A 54 -5.76 -12.62 -4.64
C GLU A 54 -5.45 -11.79 -5.90
N LEU A 55 -4.88 -10.59 -5.73
CA LEU A 55 -4.46 -9.75 -6.85
C LEU A 55 -3.31 -10.37 -7.64
N LEU A 56 -2.31 -10.93 -6.96
CA LEU A 56 -1.22 -11.61 -7.64
C LEU A 56 -1.73 -12.83 -8.42
N GLU A 57 -2.59 -13.65 -7.80
CA GLU A 57 -3.20 -14.82 -8.45
C GLU A 57 -4.04 -14.42 -9.67
N GLN A 58 -4.87 -13.37 -9.57
CA GLN A 58 -5.62 -12.83 -10.71
C GLN A 58 -4.68 -12.38 -11.84
N THR A 59 -3.57 -11.70 -11.53
CA THR A 59 -2.60 -11.28 -12.54
C THR A 59 -1.78 -12.43 -13.15
N LEU A 60 -1.59 -13.52 -12.41
CA LEU A 60 -0.86 -14.71 -12.87
C LEU A 60 -1.74 -15.66 -13.69
N ILE A 61 -3.04 -15.75 -13.41
CA ILE A 61 -4.00 -16.62 -14.10
C ILE A 61 -4.50 -15.98 -15.41
N GLU A 62 -4.67 -14.65 -15.46
CA GLU A 62 -5.09 -13.91 -16.68
C GLU A 62 -3.94 -13.72 -17.70
N ARG A 63 -2.81 -14.40 -17.46
CA ARG A 63 -1.57 -14.44 -18.25
C ARG A 63 -1.75 -15.17 -19.57
N LYS A 64 -2.56 -14.63 -20.48
CA LYS A 64 -2.50 -15.06 -21.88
C LYS A 64 -2.11 -13.96 -22.86
N GLU A 65 -2.53 -12.70 -22.69
CA GLU A 65 -2.46 -11.78 -23.85
C GLU A 65 -1.90 -10.37 -23.61
N THR A 66 -1.52 -9.96 -22.39
CA THR A 66 -0.86 -8.65 -22.19
C THR A 66 0.10 -8.67 -21.00
N GLY A 67 1.32 -8.14 -21.19
CA GLY A 67 2.41 -8.21 -20.22
C GLY A 67 2.07 -7.61 -18.84
N PRO A 68 2.58 -8.21 -17.73
CA PRO A 68 2.14 -7.91 -16.35
C PRO A 68 2.38 -6.46 -15.90
N ARG A 69 3.35 -5.76 -16.49
CA ARG A 69 3.74 -4.39 -16.10
C ARG A 69 2.71 -3.33 -16.52
N LEU A 70 2.07 -3.50 -17.67
CA LEU A 70 1.16 -2.49 -18.23
C LEU A 70 -0.20 -2.50 -17.52
N ARG A 71 -0.63 -3.66 -17.02
CA ARG A 71 -1.94 -3.83 -16.37
C ARG A 71 -1.92 -3.51 -14.88
N LEU A 72 -0.80 -3.71 -14.19
CA LEU A 72 -0.61 -3.26 -12.80
C LEU A 72 -0.79 -1.74 -12.69
N LEU A 73 -0.24 -1.00 -13.66
CA LEU A 73 -0.25 0.46 -13.67
C LEU A 73 -1.69 1.02 -13.82
N SER A 74 -2.47 0.45 -14.74
CA SER A 74 -3.84 0.90 -15.00
C SER A 74 -4.79 0.61 -13.83
N LEU A 75 -4.62 -0.52 -13.13
CA LEU A 75 -5.44 -0.86 -11.96
C LEU A 75 -5.11 0.01 -10.74
N LEU A 76 -3.84 0.34 -10.54
CA LEU A 76 -3.40 1.21 -9.45
C LEU A 76 -3.87 2.66 -9.69
N GLN A 77 -3.83 3.11 -10.95
CA GLN A 77 -4.37 4.40 -11.38
C GLN A 77 -5.89 4.47 -11.22
N GLY A 78 -6.61 3.39 -11.55
CA GLY A 78 -8.05 3.28 -11.32
C GLY A 78 -8.43 3.45 -9.85
N ARG A 79 -7.64 2.91 -8.92
CA ARG A 79 -7.90 3.06 -7.47
C ARG A 79 -7.47 4.39 -6.87
N LEU A 80 -6.40 5.02 -7.37
CA LEU A 80 -6.07 6.40 -6.97
C LEU A 80 -7.19 7.37 -7.36
N MET A 81 -7.90 7.11 -8.46
CA MET A 81 -9.04 7.91 -8.91
C MET A 81 -10.39 7.54 -8.24
N TYR A 82 -10.54 6.31 -7.70
CA TYR A 82 -11.80 5.83 -7.10
C TYR A 82 -11.90 6.05 -5.57
N GLY A 83 -10.82 6.48 -4.91
CA GLY A 83 -10.73 6.58 -3.45
C GLY A 83 -11.38 7.79 -2.76
N LYS A 84 -12.14 8.65 -3.46
CA LYS A 84 -12.62 9.94 -2.90
C LYS A 84 -14.15 10.09 -2.71
N ARG A 85 -14.91 8.99 -2.57
CA ARG A 85 -16.40 9.03 -2.48
C ARG A 85 -17.05 8.20 -1.35
N SER A 86 -16.47 8.09 -0.16
CA SER A 86 -17.17 7.46 0.97
C SER A 86 -16.94 8.15 2.31
N SER A 87 -17.51 9.34 2.50
CA SER A 87 -17.52 10.00 3.82
C SER A 87 -18.73 10.93 4.09
N LYS A 88 -19.81 10.90 3.28
CA LYS A 88 -20.96 11.82 3.50
C LYS A 88 -22.37 11.24 3.35
N GLN A 89 -22.61 9.96 3.65
CA GLN A 89 -23.99 9.44 3.67
C GLN A 89 -24.43 8.69 4.95
N ASN A 90 -23.55 8.56 5.95
CA ASN A 90 -23.91 7.94 7.23
C ASN A 90 -24.20 8.96 8.35
N ALA A 91 -24.65 10.17 8.00
CA ALA A 91 -25.09 11.19 8.97
C ALA A 91 -26.63 11.37 9.03
N SER A 92 -27.40 10.57 8.29
CA SER A 92 -28.88 10.65 8.31
C SER A 92 -29.58 9.47 9.01
N GLY A 93 -28.83 8.43 9.42
CA GLY A 93 -29.39 7.20 9.98
C GLY A 93 -29.44 7.13 11.52
N THR A 94 -28.67 7.94 12.22
CA THR A 94 -28.54 7.86 13.69
C THR A 94 -29.52 8.75 14.45
N ALA A 95 -30.33 9.57 13.77
CA ALA A 95 -31.41 10.34 14.41
C ALA A 95 -32.70 9.52 14.64
N ARG A 96 -32.84 8.33 14.03
CA ARG A 96 -34.03 7.47 14.18
C ARG A 96 -34.00 6.53 15.39
N LEU A 97 -32.88 6.41 16.09
CA LEU A 97 -32.72 5.48 17.22
C LEU A 97 -32.91 6.11 18.60
N LEU A 98 -33.30 7.40 18.67
CA LEU A 98 -33.51 8.11 19.94
C LEU A 98 -34.98 8.36 20.31
N GLY A 99 -35.94 7.73 19.63
CA GLY A 99 -37.31 7.60 20.16
C GLY A 99 -38.08 8.90 20.46
N ILE A 100 -37.68 10.04 19.91
CA ILE A 100 -38.45 11.29 20.02
C ILE A 100 -39.37 11.37 18.79
N GLN A 101 -40.63 11.02 19.01
CA GLN A 101 -41.71 11.25 18.05
C GLN A 101 -41.86 12.77 17.82
N PRO A 102 -41.87 13.28 16.58
CA PRO A 102 -42.47 14.58 16.34
C PRO A 102 -43.98 14.42 16.46
N SER A 103 -44.51 14.79 17.63
CA SER A 103 -45.93 14.93 17.87
C SER A 103 -46.55 15.82 16.80
N ALA A 104 -47.62 15.32 16.18
CA ALA A 104 -48.49 16.07 15.29
C ALA A 104 -48.88 17.41 15.92
N ARG A 105 -48.61 18.52 15.21
CA ARG A 105 -49.18 19.83 15.52
C ARG A 105 -50.28 20.12 14.51
N VAL A 106 -51.50 19.81 14.94
CA VAL A 106 -52.77 20.28 14.36
C VAL A 106 -53.10 21.68 14.94
N ARG A 107 -53.79 22.50 14.13
CA ARG A 107 -54.43 23.82 14.40
C ARG A 107 -53.46 25.01 14.46
N GLY A 108 -53.67 26.11 13.74
CA GLY A 108 -54.79 26.57 12.91
C GLY A 108 -54.93 28.09 13.07
N VAL A 109 -54.86 28.83 11.96
CA VAL A 109 -55.57 30.09 11.63
C VAL A 109 -55.34 30.39 10.15
#